data_AF-A0A8D2B217-F1
#
_entry.id   AF-A0A8D2B217-F1
#
_cell.length_a   1.000
_cell.length_b   1.000
_cell.length_c   1.000
_cell.angle_alpha   90.00
_cell.angle_beta   90.00
_cell.angle_gamma   90.00
#
_symmetry.space_group_name_H-M   'P 1'
#
loop_
_entity.id
_entity.type
_entity.pdbx_description
1 polymer ?
#
loop_
_entity_poly.entity_id
_entity_poly.type
_entity_poly.pdbx_seq_one_letter_code
_entity_poly.pdbx_strand_id
1 'polypeptide(L)'
;MKMRWRTSLLQYYFLSATCLLITFEAVPIDIDKTKVQNTQPVESAKIEPPDTGLYYDEYLKQVIDVLETDKHFREKLQKADIEEIKSGRLSKELDLVSHHVRTKLDELKRQEVGRLRMLIKAKLDSLQNIGMDHQALLKQFDHLNHLNPDKFESTDLDMLIKAATSDLEHYDKTRHEEFKKYEMMKEHERREYLKTLNEEKRKEEESKFEEMKKKHENHPKVNHPGSKDQLKEVWEETDGLDPNDFDPKTFFKLHDVNNDGFLDEQELEALFTKELEKVYDAQNEEDDMVEMEEERLRMREHVMSEVDTNKDRLVTLEEFLKATEKKEFLEPDSWETLDQQQLFTEEELKEYEKIIALQEDALKKRADELQKQKEELRYQHDQLEARKQEYHQVVFCERIMTFE
;
A
#
# COMPACT_ATOMS: atom_id res chain seq x y z
N MET A 1 -56.74 48.17 -44.11
CA MET A 1 -55.57 47.63 -43.39
C MET A 1 -56.07 46.82 -42.18
N LYS A 2 -56.13 45.48 -42.29
CA LYS A 2 -56.37 44.54 -41.18
C LYS A 2 -55.60 43.26 -41.51
N MET A 3 -54.62 42.93 -40.67
CA MET A 3 -53.65 41.87 -40.90
C MET A 3 -54.16 40.49 -40.46
N ARG A 4 -53.75 39.47 -41.23
CA ARG A 4 -54.00 38.03 -41.08
C ARG A 4 -53.04 37.42 -40.05
N TRP A 5 -53.48 37.17 -38.82
CA TRP A 5 -52.66 36.55 -37.75
C TRP A 5 -53.46 35.51 -36.94
N ARG A 6 -54.26 34.67 -37.58
CA ARG A 6 -55.00 33.59 -36.87
C ARG A 6 -54.98 32.21 -37.52
N THR A 7 -54.49 32.07 -38.75
CA THR A 7 -54.53 30.78 -39.46
C THR A 7 -53.24 29.97 -39.40
N SER A 8 -52.11 30.54 -38.98
CA SER A 8 -50.81 29.85 -38.98
C SER A 8 -50.46 29.13 -37.68
N LEU A 9 -51.11 29.43 -36.55
CA LEU A 9 -50.83 28.78 -35.26
C LEU A 9 -51.60 27.45 -35.06
N LEU A 10 -52.72 27.25 -35.75
CA LEU A 10 -53.50 26.02 -35.67
C LEU A 10 -52.91 24.85 -36.47
N GLN A 11 -52.11 25.13 -37.51
CA GLN A 11 -51.45 24.09 -38.31
C GLN A 11 -50.24 23.46 -37.61
N TYR A 12 -49.57 24.17 -36.69
CA TYR A 12 -48.44 23.62 -35.95
C TYR A 12 -48.85 22.66 -34.82
N TYR A 13 -49.99 22.91 -34.15
CA TYR A 13 -50.50 22.01 -33.10
C TYR A 13 -51.06 20.68 -33.65
N PHE A 14 -51.62 20.69 -34.86
CA PHE A 14 -52.13 19.46 -35.48
C PHE A 14 -51.00 18.53 -35.95
N LEU A 15 -49.87 19.08 -36.42
CA LEU A 15 -48.71 18.29 -36.83
C LEU A 15 -47.91 17.71 -35.65
N SER A 16 -47.89 18.38 -34.49
CA SER A 16 -47.24 17.83 -33.29
C SER A 16 -48.08 16.73 -32.61
N ALA A 17 -49.42 16.80 -32.71
CA ALA A 17 -50.31 15.81 -32.09
C ALA A 17 -50.40 14.49 -32.89
N THR A 18 -50.18 14.51 -34.21
CA THR A 18 -50.17 13.29 -35.03
C THR A 18 -48.87 12.48 -34.95
N CYS A 19 -47.76 13.07 -34.49
CA CYS A 19 -46.51 12.33 -34.25
C CYS A 19 -46.48 11.58 -32.91
N LEU A 20 -47.39 11.86 -31.99
CA LEU A 20 -47.45 11.20 -30.66
C LEU A 20 -48.39 9.97 -30.62
N LEU A 21 -49.06 9.61 -31.72
CA LEU A 21 -50.05 8.52 -31.77
C LEU A 21 -49.73 7.39 -32.76
N ILE A 22 -48.51 7.31 -33.29
CA ILE A 22 -48.06 6.20 -34.18
C ILE A 22 -46.89 5.42 -33.57
N THR A 23 -47.00 5.05 -32.29
CA THR A 23 -46.05 4.09 -31.67
C THR A 23 -46.73 2.95 -30.90
N PHE A 24 -47.97 2.62 -31.26
CA PHE A 24 -48.64 1.40 -30.79
C PHE A 24 -48.99 0.52 -31.98
N GLU A 25 -48.00 -0.23 -32.47
CA GLU A 25 -48.14 -1.56 -33.08
C GLU A 25 -46.77 -2.02 -33.63
N ALA A 26 -45.96 -2.61 -32.76
CA ALA A 26 -44.90 -3.54 -33.17
C ALA A 26 -44.72 -4.59 -32.06
N VAL A 27 -44.83 -5.85 -32.49
CA VAL A 27 -44.81 -7.13 -31.75
C VAL A 27 -43.53 -7.28 -30.89
N PRO A 28 -43.57 -8.00 -29.75
CA PRO A 28 -42.37 -8.21 -28.93
C PRO A 28 -41.32 -8.99 -29.72
N ILE A 29 -40.15 -8.40 -29.89
CA ILE A 29 -38.95 -9.07 -30.41
C ILE A 29 -38.19 -9.61 -29.21
N ASP A 30 -38.01 -10.93 -29.21
CA ASP A 30 -37.20 -11.72 -28.29
C ASP A 30 -35.82 -11.07 -28.09
N ILE A 31 -35.45 -10.81 -26.82
CA ILE A 31 -34.14 -10.22 -26.50
C ILE A 31 -33.13 -11.36 -26.54
N ASP A 32 -32.43 -11.47 -27.67
CA ASP A 32 -31.23 -12.29 -27.79
C ASP A 32 -30.18 -11.79 -26.77
N LYS A 33 -29.86 -12.64 -25.77
CA LYS A 33 -28.93 -12.39 -24.66
C LYS A 33 -27.46 -12.43 -25.12
N THR A 34 -27.14 -11.90 -26.29
CA THR A 34 -25.77 -11.85 -26.81
C THR A 34 -25.47 -10.50 -27.45
N LYS A 35 -25.35 -9.46 -26.62
CA LYS A 35 -24.72 -8.20 -27.03
C LYS A 35 -23.98 -7.54 -25.87
N VAL A 36 -22.68 -7.82 -25.83
CA VAL A 36 -21.68 -7.10 -25.05
C VAL A 36 -21.80 -5.60 -25.37
N GLN A 37 -21.91 -4.77 -24.34
CA GLN A 37 -21.84 -3.32 -24.50
C GLN A 37 -20.44 -2.95 -25.00
N ASN A 38 -20.37 -2.33 -26.19
CA ASN A 38 -19.15 -1.74 -26.70
C ASN A 38 -18.69 -0.60 -25.77
N THR A 39 -17.63 -0.85 -25.02
CA THR A 39 -16.83 0.18 -24.34
C THR A 39 -16.15 1.07 -25.38
N GLN A 40 -16.17 2.38 -25.12
CA GLN A 40 -15.37 3.35 -25.87
C GLN A 40 -13.87 3.04 -25.68
N PRO A 41 -13.01 3.29 -26.68
CA PRO A 41 -11.58 3.06 -26.54
C PRO A 41 -11.03 4.09 -25.55
N VAL A 42 -10.70 3.62 -24.35
CA VAL A 42 -9.94 4.39 -23.37
C VAL A 42 -8.55 4.61 -23.98
N GLU A 43 -8.17 5.88 -24.13
CA GLU A 43 -6.79 6.27 -24.44
C GLU A 43 -5.86 5.50 -23.50
N SER A 44 -4.86 4.83 -24.06
CA SER A 44 -3.88 3.99 -23.36
C SER A 44 -3.42 4.60 -22.04
N ALA A 45 -4.06 4.21 -20.94
CA ALA A 45 -3.47 4.30 -19.63
C ALA A 45 -2.24 3.41 -19.66
N LYS A 46 -1.08 3.96 -19.30
CA LYS A 46 0.05 3.10 -18.95
C LYS A 46 -0.43 2.23 -17.79
N ILE A 47 -0.46 0.93 -18.01
CA ILE A 47 -0.67 -0.07 -16.96
C ILE A 47 0.47 0.14 -15.97
N GLU A 48 0.14 0.58 -14.75
CA GLU A 48 1.14 0.66 -13.69
C GLU A 48 1.46 -0.77 -13.26
N PRO A 49 2.74 -1.19 -13.26
CA PRO A 49 3.11 -2.49 -12.73
C PRO A 49 2.75 -2.59 -11.24
N PRO A 50 2.47 -3.79 -10.72
CA PRO A 50 2.02 -3.98 -9.33
C PRO A 50 2.96 -3.32 -8.33
N ASP A 51 2.40 -2.66 -7.31
CA ASP A 51 3.17 -2.08 -6.21
C ASP A 51 3.77 -3.22 -5.37
N THR A 52 5.09 -3.32 -5.35
CA THR A 52 5.82 -4.37 -4.64
C THR A 52 5.84 -4.18 -3.12
N GLY A 53 5.30 -3.06 -2.60
CA GLY A 53 5.32 -2.71 -1.18
C GLY A 53 6.66 -2.19 -0.67
N LEU A 54 7.67 -2.08 -1.55
CA LEU A 54 9.01 -1.57 -1.21
C LEU A 54 9.02 -0.04 -1.20
N TYR A 55 9.69 0.58 -0.21
CA TYR A 55 9.80 2.06 -0.15
C TYR A 55 10.63 2.71 -1.28
N TYR A 56 11.25 1.88 -2.13
CA TYR A 56 11.99 2.24 -3.34
C TYR A 56 11.42 1.56 -4.61
N ASP A 57 10.19 1.03 -4.54
CA ASP A 57 9.47 0.40 -5.65
C ASP A 57 9.47 1.27 -6.92
N GLU A 58 9.16 2.55 -6.78
CA GLU A 58 9.15 3.49 -7.90
C GLU A 58 10.54 3.61 -8.58
N TYR A 59 11.62 3.64 -7.79
CA TYR A 59 12.98 3.65 -8.33
C TYR A 59 13.32 2.33 -9.04
N LEU A 60 12.94 1.20 -8.45
CA LEU A 60 13.12 -0.13 -9.05
C LEU A 60 12.41 -0.22 -10.40
N LYS A 61 11.14 0.18 -10.47
CA LYS A 61 10.33 0.23 -11.70
C LYS A 61 10.94 1.12 -12.77
N GLN A 62 11.34 2.35 -12.41
CA GLN A 62 11.97 3.27 -13.35
C GLN A 62 13.29 2.74 -13.91
N VAL A 63 14.09 2.06 -13.08
CA VAL A 63 15.34 1.41 -13.53
C VAL A 63 15.02 0.28 -14.50
N ILE A 64 14.05 -0.58 -14.20
CA ILE A 64 13.60 -1.69 -15.08
C ILE A 64 13.09 -1.12 -16.40
N ASP A 65 12.18 -0.15 -16.38
CA ASP A 65 11.62 0.50 -17.57
C ASP A 65 12.71 1.02 -18.51
N VAL A 66 13.73 1.68 -17.94
CA VAL A 66 14.86 2.22 -18.71
C VAL A 66 15.71 1.09 -19.29
N LEU A 67 15.98 0.04 -18.52
CA LEU A 67 16.74 -1.13 -18.98
C LEU A 67 16.00 -1.89 -20.09
N GLU A 68 14.69 -2.02 -19.99
CA GLU A 68 13.87 -2.67 -21.00
C GLU A 68 13.86 -1.92 -22.33
N THR A 69 14.15 -0.62 -22.36
CA THR A 69 14.27 0.10 -23.65
C THR A 69 15.42 -0.43 -24.53
N ASP A 70 16.41 -1.10 -23.94
CA ASP A 70 17.47 -1.78 -24.68
C ASP A 70 17.04 -3.21 -25.07
N LYS A 71 16.98 -3.47 -26.37
CA LYS A 71 16.51 -4.76 -26.90
C LYS A 71 17.38 -5.93 -26.44
N HIS A 72 18.70 -5.76 -26.40
CA HIS A 72 19.62 -6.82 -26.00
C HIS A 72 19.44 -7.15 -24.51
N PHE A 73 19.36 -6.12 -23.68
CA PHE A 73 19.14 -6.30 -22.25
C PHE A 73 17.77 -6.92 -21.95
N ARG A 74 16.71 -6.47 -22.62
CA ARG A 74 15.35 -7.02 -22.47
C ARG A 74 15.30 -8.53 -22.78
N GLU A 75 15.91 -8.96 -23.88
CA GLU A 75 15.95 -10.39 -24.22
C GLU A 75 16.73 -11.23 -23.22
N LYS A 76 17.73 -10.63 -22.54
CA LYS A 76 18.47 -11.27 -21.45
C LYS A 76 17.64 -11.34 -20.18
N LEU A 77 16.95 -10.25 -19.83
CA LEU A 77 16.07 -10.19 -18.67
C LEU A 77 14.94 -11.25 -18.76
N GLN A 78 14.28 -11.36 -19.93
CA GLN A 78 13.18 -12.32 -20.15
C GLN A 78 13.60 -13.80 -20.16
N LYS A 79 14.88 -14.09 -20.39
CA LYS A 79 15.41 -15.47 -20.45
C LYS A 79 16.18 -15.86 -19.21
N ALA A 80 16.50 -14.90 -18.34
CA ALA A 80 17.29 -15.14 -17.15
C ALA A 80 16.45 -15.89 -16.12
N ASP A 81 17.03 -16.91 -15.53
CA ASP A 81 16.45 -17.59 -14.37
C ASP A 81 16.63 -16.71 -13.12
N ILE A 82 15.75 -16.86 -12.13
CA ILE A 82 15.78 -16.14 -10.87
C ILE A 82 17.16 -16.28 -10.20
N GLU A 83 17.74 -17.47 -10.23
CA GLU A 83 19.09 -17.73 -9.69
C GLU A 83 20.20 -16.99 -10.47
N GLU A 84 20.05 -16.82 -11.78
CA GLU A 84 21.00 -16.05 -12.58
C GLU A 84 20.92 -14.56 -12.27
N ILE A 85 19.71 -14.05 -12.04
CA ILE A 85 19.43 -12.68 -11.61
C ILE A 85 20.07 -12.44 -10.24
N LYS A 86 19.83 -13.31 -9.25
CA LYS A 86 20.42 -13.23 -7.90
C LYS A 86 21.95 -13.35 -7.90
N SER A 87 22.52 -14.12 -8.83
CA SER A 87 23.98 -14.34 -8.91
C SER A 87 24.79 -13.13 -9.41
N GLY A 88 24.14 -12.05 -9.85
CA GLY A 88 24.79 -10.85 -10.35
C GLY A 88 25.36 -10.98 -11.77
N ARG A 89 25.02 -12.05 -12.50
CA ARG A 89 25.41 -12.21 -13.92
C ARG A 89 24.73 -11.18 -14.80
N LEU A 90 23.43 -10.96 -14.58
CA LEU A 90 22.64 -9.99 -15.34
C LEU A 90 23.22 -8.58 -15.21
N SER A 91 23.68 -8.21 -14.02
CA SER A 91 24.26 -6.88 -13.76
C SER A 91 25.51 -6.58 -14.59
N LYS A 92 26.26 -7.61 -15.04
CA LYS A 92 27.43 -7.44 -15.92
C LYS A 92 27.05 -7.10 -17.36
N GLU A 93 25.86 -7.51 -17.81
CA GLU A 93 25.36 -7.18 -19.15
C GLU A 93 25.08 -5.68 -19.30
N LEU A 94 24.98 -4.95 -18.17
CA LEU A 94 24.84 -3.50 -18.15
C LEU A 94 25.99 -2.78 -18.88
N ASP A 95 27.19 -3.37 -18.95
CA ASP A 95 28.35 -2.82 -19.68
C ASP A 95 28.16 -2.81 -21.20
N LEU A 96 27.21 -3.59 -21.72
CA LEU A 96 26.91 -3.70 -23.15
C LEU A 96 25.74 -2.82 -23.58
N VAL A 97 25.05 -2.20 -22.62
CA VAL A 97 23.87 -1.37 -22.85
C VAL A 97 24.24 -0.04 -23.50
N SER A 98 23.35 0.49 -24.33
CA SER A 98 23.59 1.76 -25.04
C SER A 98 23.87 2.95 -24.11
N HIS A 99 24.67 3.91 -24.60
CA HIS A 99 25.03 5.12 -23.85
C HIS A 99 23.82 5.94 -23.38
N HIS A 100 22.74 5.98 -24.18
CA HIS A 100 21.53 6.70 -23.84
C HIS A 100 20.83 6.12 -22.60
N VAL A 101 20.75 4.79 -22.53
CA VAL A 101 20.18 4.08 -21.38
C VAL A 101 21.07 4.29 -20.15
N ARG A 102 22.40 4.19 -20.29
CA ARG A 102 23.35 4.53 -19.21
C ARG A 102 23.16 5.95 -18.67
N THR A 103 23.01 6.93 -19.55
CA THR A 103 22.80 8.34 -19.15
C THR A 103 21.52 8.51 -18.34
N LYS A 104 20.44 7.82 -18.73
CA LYS A 104 19.17 7.82 -17.99
C LYS A 104 19.30 7.13 -16.63
N LEU A 105 19.98 5.99 -16.54
CA LEU A 105 20.20 5.29 -15.27
C LEU A 105 21.03 6.15 -14.29
N ASP A 106 22.04 6.85 -14.80
CA ASP A 106 22.81 7.81 -14.00
C ASP A 106 21.91 8.94 -13.45
N GLU A 107 20.94 9.40 -14.24
CA GLU A 107 19.96 10.41 -13.82
C GLU A 107 19.02 9.88 -12.73
N LEU A 108 18.45 8.68 -12.93
CA LEU A 108 17.60 8.02 -11.94
C LEU A 108 18.32 7.83 -10.60
N LYS A 109 19.59 7.38 -10.63
CA LYS A 109 20.39 7.23 -9.41
C LYS A 109 20.56 8.55 -8.67
N ARG A 110 20.85 9.64 -9.39
CA ARG A 110 20.99 10.98 -8.77
C ARG A 110 19.67 11.45 -8.15
N GLN A 111 18.55 11.18 -8.80
CA GLN A 111 17.22 11.49 -8.28
C GLN A 111 16.94 10.71 -6.99
N GLU A 112 17.21 9.40 -6.99
CA GLU A 112 17.00 8.55 -5.81
C GLU A 112 17.91 8.95 -4.64
N VAL A 113 19.20 9.17 -4.89
CA VAL A 113 20.11 9.69 -3.86
C VAL A 113 19.62 11.05 -3.33
N GLY A 114 19.09 11.91 -4.20
CA GLY A 114 18.44 13.16 -3.83
C GLY A 114 17.25 12.96 -2.89
N ARG A 115 16.34 12.03 -3.24
CA ARG A 115 15.19 11.63 -2.43
C ARG A 115 15.62 11.13 -1.05
N LEU A 116 16.57 10.20 -0.99
CA LEU A 116 17.08 9.65 0.27
C LEU A 116 17.73 10.72 1.15
N ARG A 117 18.46 11.67 0.56
CA ARG A 117 19.01 12.82 1.29
C ARG A 117 17.90 13.71 1.86
N MET A 118 16.81 13.93 1.14
CA MET A 118 15.66 14.67 1.66
C MET A 118 14.98 13.94 2.82
N LEU A 119 14.80 12.61 2.73
CA LEU A 119 14.25 11.80 3.82
C LEU A 119 15.14 11.85 5.07
N ILE A 120 16.45 11.70 4.90
CA ILE A 120 17.42 11.85 5.98
C ILE A 120 17.33 13.24 6.59
N LYS A 121 17.29 14.30 5.77
CA LYS A 121 17.18 15.67 6.24
C LYS A 121 15.89 15.89 7.03
N ALA A 122 14.74 15.44 6.53
CA ALA A 122 13.46 15.54 7.22
C ALA A 122 13.49 14.81 8.58
N LYS A 123 14.11 13.62 8.63
CA LYS A 123 14.31 12.85 9.86
C LYS A 123 15.23 13.60 10.86
N LEU A 124 16.30 14.22 10.38
CA LEU A 124 17.21 15.02 11.22
C LEU A 124 16.57 16.32 11.73
N ASP A 125 15.82 17.01 10.87
CA ASP A 125 15.09 18.24 11.23
C ASP A 125 14.03 17.95 12.31
N SER A 126 13.36 16.79 12.24
CA SER A 126 12.45 16.30 13.29
C SER A 126 13.17 15.97 14.62
N LEU A 127 14.42 15.51 14.55
CA LEU A 127 15.20 15.07 15.72
C LEU A 127 16.08 16.18 16.35
N GLN A 128 16.03 17.42 15.85
CA GLN A 128 16.93 18.55 16.18
C GLN A 128 18.43 18.27 15.98
N ASN A 129 19.05 18.96 15.01
CA ASN A 129 20.47 19.34 14.91
C ASN A 129 21.54 18.47 15.61
N ILE A 130 21.49 17.15 15.44
CA ILE A 130 22.70 16.34 15.59
C ILE A 130 23.44 16.46 14.26
N GLY A 131 24.64 17.03 14.29
CA GLY A 131 25.54 17.11 13.12
C GLY A 131 26.00 15.72 12.68
N MET A 132 25.07 14.90 12.21
CA MET A 132 25.33 13.57 11.68
C MET A 132 25.72 13.70 10.22
N ASP A 133 26.74 12.94 9.84
CA ASP A 133 27.20 12.84 8.47
C ASP A 133 26.09 12.20 7.61
N HIS A 134 25.55 12.96 6.65
CA HIS A 134 24.51 12.47 5.74
C HIS A 134 25.03 11.28 4.93
N GLN A 135 26.33 11.23 4.65
CA GLN A 135 26.97 10.11 3.97
C GLN A 135 26.92 8.83 4.82
N ALA A 136 27.06 8.95 6.14
CA ALA A 136 26.99 7.81 7.05
C ALA A 136 25.55 7.27 7.17
N LEU A 137 24.55 8.16 7.12
CA LEU A 137 23.14 7.77 7.17
C LEU A 137 22.68 7.10 5.86
N LEU A 138 23.24 7.49 4.71
CA LEU A 138 22.96 6.81 3.44
C LEU A 138 23.39 5.34 3.43
N LYS A 139 24.28 4.92 4.35
CA LYS A 139 24.70 3.51 4.49
C LYS A 139 23.58 2.59 4.98
N GLN A 140 22.49 3.14 5.50
CA GLN A 140 21.33 2.35 5.94
C GLN A 140 20.46 1.86 4.77
N PHE A 141 20.72 2.36 3.56
CA PHE A 141 19.97 2.01 2.36
C PHE A 141 20.82 1.06 1.51
N ASP A 142 20.39 -0.20 1.44
CA ASP A 142 21.18 -1.27 0.84
C ASP A 142 20.98 -1.43 -0.67
N HIS A 143 19.98 -0.75 -1.25
CA HIS A 143 19.59 -0.89 -2.66
C HIS A 143 20.42 -0.05 -3.65
N LEU A 144 21.42 0.72 -3.19
CA LEU A 144 22.29 1.50 -4.08
C LEU A 144 23.68 1.80 -3.50
N ASN A 145 24.65 2.02 -4.40
CA ASN A 145 26.02 2.37 -4.02
C ASN A 145 26.15 3.87 -3.73
N HIS A 146 26.12 4.22 -2.44
CA HIS A 146 26.26 5.59 -1.95
C HIS A 146 27.69 6.17 -2.03
N LEU A 147 28.72 5.34 -2.30
CA LEU A 147 30.10 5.82 -2.50
C LEU A 147 30.28 6.50 -3.87
N ASN A 148 29.42 6.16 -4.84
CA ASN A 148 29.44 6.71 -6.19
C ASN A 148 28.05 7.28 -6.55
N PRO A 149 27.63 8.42 -5.99
CA PRO A 149 26.25 8.91 -6.13
C PRO A 149 25.87 9.31 -7.57
N ASP A 150 26.85 9.56 -8.45
CA ASP A 150 26.62 10.20 -9.74
C ASP A 150 26.48 9.24 -10.92
N LYS A 151 26.96 7.99 -10.79
CA LYS A 151 26.96 7.00 -11.87
C LYS A 151 26.34 5.68 -11.44
N PHE A 152 25.47 5.14 -12.27
CA PHE A 152 24.83 3.84 -12.08
C PHE A 152 25.67 2.75 -12.75
N GLU A 153 26.31 1.94 -11.92
CA GLU A 153 27.21 0.86 -12.34
C GLU A 153 26.55 -0.51 -12.20
N SER A 154 27.22 -1.56 -12.69
CA SER A 154 26.78 -2.94 -12.50
C SER A 154 26.64 -3.31 -11.03
N THR A 155 27.43 -2.68 -10.15
CA THR A 155 27.31 -2.82 -8.69
C THR A 155 25.98 -2.28 -8.16
N ASP A 156 25.46 -1.18 -8.71
CA ASP A 156 24.16 -0.63 -8.30
C ASP A 156 23.01 -1.55 -8.70
N LEU A 157 23.04 -2.09 -9.92
CA LEU A 157 22.01 -3.02 -10.35
C LEU A 157 22.05 -4.32 -9.54
N ASP A 158 23.24 -4.83 -9.23
CA ASP A 158 23.41 -6.00 -8.34
C ASP A 158 22.90 -5.73 -6.92
N MET A 159 23.20 -4.56 -6.34
CA MET A 159 22.68 -4.16 -5.03
C MET A 159 21.16 -3.99 -5.04
N LEU A 160 20.60 -3.33 -6.06
CA LEU A 160 19.17 -3.11 -6.21
C LEU A 160 18.41 -4.43 -6.34
N ILE A 161 18.90 -5.36 -7.18
CA ILE A 161 18.29 -6.68 -7.36
C ILE A 161 18.36 -7.48 -6.05
N LYS A 162 19.52 -7.49 -5.37
CA LYS A 162 19.68 -8.23 -4.11
C LYS A 162 18.82 -7.67 -2.99
N ALA A 163 18.77 -6.34 -2.86
CA ALA A 163 17.92 -5.67 -1.89
C ALA A 163 16.46 -5.97 -2.18
N ALA A 164 15.99 -5.78 -3.43
CA ALA A 164 14.61 -6.07 -3.80
C ALA A 164 14.25 -7.54 -3.57
N THR A 165 15.14 -8.47 -3.95
CA THR A 165 14.93 -9.91 -3.71
C THR A 165 14.81 -10.22 -2.23
N SER A 166 15.77 -9.75 -1.42
CA SER A 166 15.81 -10.01 0.03
C SER A 166 14.62 -9.38 0.74
N ASP A 167 14.29 -8.13 0.38
CA ASP A 167 13.20 -7.39 1.01
C ASP A 167 11.86 -8.04 0.66
N LEU A 168 11.65 -8.47 -0.59
CA LEU A 168 10.45 -9.21 -0.99
C LEU A 168 10.34 -10.58 -0.33
N GLU A 169 11.45 -11.32 -0.18
CA GLU A 169 11.48 -12.60 0.55
C GLU A 169 11.18 -12.46 2.05
N HIS A 170 11.44 -11.29 2.63
CA HIS A 170 11.24 -10.99 4.05
C HIS A 170 10.10 -10.03 4.34
N TYR A 171 9.38 -9.58 3.32
CA TYR A 171 8.34 -8.56 3.42
C TYR A 171 7.21 -9.06 4.33
N ASP A 172 6.62 -10.21 3.96
CA ASP A 172 5.54 -10.86 4.70
C ASP A 172 5.95 -11.13 6.15
N LYS A 173 7.14 -11.70 6.36
CA LYS A 173 7.66 -11.97 7.71
C LYS A 173 7.78 -10.70 8.54
N THR A 174 8.31 -9.62 7.96
CA THR A 174 8.49 -8.34 8.66
C THR A 174 7.12 -7.75 9.00
N ARG A 175 6.13 -7.89 8.10
CA ARG A 175 4.75 -7.49 8.34
C ARG A 175 4.12 -8.23 9.52
N HIS A 176 4.24 -9.56 9.57
CA HIS A 176 3.81 -10.39 10.70
C HIS A 176 4.45 -9.94 12.02
N GLU A 177 5.75 -9.60 12.00
CA GLU A 177 6.47 -9.10 13.17
C GLU A 177 6.00 -7.70 13.61
N GLU A 178 5.64 -6.82 12.66
CA GLU A 178 5.07 -5.50 12.93
C GLU A 178 3.66 -5.62 13.50
N PHE A 179 2.80 -6.45 12.90
CA PHE A 179 1.46 -6.72 13.39
C PHE A 179 1.47 -7.34 14.80
N LYS A 180 2.38 -8.29 15.05
CA LYS A 180 2.58 -8.82 16.41
C LYS A 180 2.95 -7.74 17.42
N LYS A 181 3.78 -6.76 17.05
CA LYS A 181 4.11 -5.62 17.93
C LYS A 181 2.92 -4.69 18.13
N TYR A 182 2.12 -4.47 17.09
CA TYR A 182 0.87 -3.71 17.17
C TYR A 182 -0.08 -4.32 18.21
N GLU A 183 -0.32 -5.63 18.13
CA GLU A 183 -1.18 -6.35 19.07
C GLU A 183 -0.62 -6.34 20.51
N MET A 184 0.69 -6.48 20.68
CA MET A 184 1.33 -6.33 21.99
C MET A 184 1.20 -4.90 22.54
N MET A 185 1.28 -3.86 21.69
CA MET A 185 1.11 -2.47 22.10
C MET A 185 -0.34 -2.20 22.53
N LYS A 186 -1.32 -2.67 21.76
CA LYS A 186 -2.76 -2.56 22.07
C LYS A 186 -3.08 -3.17 23.44
N GLU A 187 -2.58 -4.37 23.72
CA GLU A 187 -2.75 -5.02 25.03
C GLU A 187 -1.97 -4.29 26.15
N HIS A 188 -0.78 -3.77 25.88
CA HIS A 188 -0.02 -2.97 26.85
C HIS A 188 -0.79 -1.70 27.26
N GLU A 189 -1.29 -0.93 26.29
CA GLU A 189 -2.08 0.28 26.54
C GLU A 189 -3.35 -0.03 27.32
N ARG A 190 -4.04 -1.12 26.98
CA ARG A 190 -5.19 -1.63 27.74
C ARG A 190 -4.81 -1.92 29.20
N ARG A 191 -3.71 -2.62 29.45
CA ARG A 191 -3.24 -2.92 30.82
C ARG A 191 -2.89 -1.66 31.60
N GLU A 192 -2.20 -0.71 30.98
CA GLU A 192 -1.89 0.57 31.62
C GLU A 192 -3.16 1.37 31.93
N TYR A 193 -4.12 1.43 31.00
CA TYR A 193 -5.41 2.07 31.23
C TYR A 193 -6.15 1.46 32.42
N LEU A 194 -6.25 0.12 32.48
CA LEU A 194 -6.91 -0.59 33.60
C LEU A 194 -6.24 -0.34 34.97
N LYS A 195 -4.92 -0.06 35.00
CA LYS A 195 -4.19 0.32 36.21
C LYS A 195 -4.59 1.71 36.72
N THR A 196 -4.99 2.62 35.83
CA THR A 196 -5.43 3.98 36.22
C THR A 196 -6.85 4.00 36.82
N LEU A 197 -7.63 2.96 36.60
CA LEU A 197 -9.03 2.86 37.03
C LEU A 197 -9.18 2.28 38.45
N ASN A 198 -10.29 2.65 39.10
CA ASN A 198 -10.73 2.03 40.34
C ASN A 198 -11.33 0.63 40.07
N GLU A 199 -11.52 -0.16 41.12
CA GLU A 199 -11.96 -1.56 40.99
C GLU A 199 -13.30 -1.73 40.27
N GLU A 200 -14.27 -0.84 40.56
CA GLU A 200 -15.60 -0.90 39.94
C GLU A 200 -15.54 -0.62 38.44
N LYS A 201 -14.84 0.45 38.02
CA LYS A 201 -14.66 0.78 36.61
C LYS A 201 -13.81 -0.25 35.88
N ARG A 202 -12.77 -0.79 36.52
CA ARG A 202 -11.92 -1.84 35.92
C ARG A 202 -12.77 -3.04 35.51
N LYS A 203 -13.66 -3.49 36.39
CA LYS A 203 -14.57 -4.61 36.11
C LYS A 203 -15.58 -4.27 35.00
N GLU A 204 -16.07 -3.04 34.95
CA GLU A 204 -16.96 -2.58 33.87
C GLU A 204 -16.26 -2.61 32.51
N GLU A 205 -15.02 -2.09 32.43
CA GLU A 205 -14.23 -2.08 31.20
C GLU A 205 -13.81 -3.49 30.76
N GLU A 206 -13.45 -4.37 31.69
CA GLU A 206 -13.20 -5.79 31.39
C GLU A 206 -14.45 -6.47 30.82
N SER A 207 -15.63 -6.21 31.39
CA SER A 207 -16.88 -6.76 30.87
C SER A 207 -17.23 -6.21 29.49
N LYS A 208 -16.99 -4.92 29.23
CA LYS A 208 -17.17 -4.32 27.90
C LYS A 208 -16.24 -4.99 26.90
N PHE A 209 -14.96 -5.14 27.23
CA PHE A 209 -13.99 -5.79 26.37
C PHE A 209 -14.39 -7.23 26.00
N GLU A 210 -14.87 -8.02 26.97
CA GLU A 210 -15.41 -9.36 26.70
C GLU A 210 -16.66 -9.34 25.82
N GLU A 211 -17.53 -8.34 25.97
CA GLU A 211 -18.70 -8.16 25.11
C GLU A 211 -18.29 -7.83 23.68
N MET A 212 -17.32 -6.93 23.50
CA MET A 212 -16.79 -6.54 22.20
C MET A 212 -16.15 -7.72 21.48
N LYS A 213 -15.35 -8.53 22.20
CA LYS A 213 -14.78 -9.75 21.63
C LYS A 213 -15.86 -10.72 21.13
N LYS A 214 -16.92 -10.93 21.92
CA LYS A 214 -18.04 -11.80 21.54
C LYS A 214 -18.84 -11.26 20.36
N LYS A 215 -18.95 -9.94 20.22
CA LYS A 215 -19.59 -9.32 19.06
C LYS A 215 -18.79 -9.58 17.79
N HIS A 216 -17.47 -9.37 17.86
CA HIS A 216 -16.56 -9.63 16.76
C HIS A 216 -16.56 -11.12 16.36
N GLU A 217 -16.48 -12.04 17.32
CA GLU A 217 -16.57 -13.50 17.09
C GLU A 217 -17.89 -13.93 16.42
N ASN A 218 -18.95 -13.11 16.51
CA ASN A 218 -20.25 -13.43 15.95
C ASN A 218 -20.42 -12.86 14.54
N HIS A 219 -19.65 -13.41 13.61
CA HIS A 219 -19.72 -13.08 12.19
C HIS A 219 -20.26 -14.27 11.36
N PRO A 220 -20.75 -14.04 10.13
CA PRO A 220 -21.04 -15.11 9.17
C PRO A 220 -19.80 -15.97 8.91
N LYS A 221 -20.01 -17.25 8.57
CA LYS A 221 -18.89 -18.15 8.27
C LYS A 221 -18.06 -17.61 7.10
N VAL A 222 -16.75 -17.51 7.32
CA VAL A 222 -15.76 -17.17 6.31
C VAL A 222 -15.39 -18.42 5.54
N ASN A 223 -15.35 -18.32 4.21
CA ASN A 223 -14.91 -19.42 3.36
C ASN A 223 -13.38 -19.53 3.37
N HIS A 224 -12.88 -20.72 3.04
CA HIS A 224 -11.44 -20.91 2.92
C HIS A 224 -10.89 -20.12 1.70
N PRO A 225 -9.80 -19.36 1.85
CA PRO A 225 -9.23 -18.57 0.76
C PRO A 225 -8.89 -19.44 -0.46
N GLY A 226 -9.28 -19.02 -1.66
CA GLY A 226 -9.03 -19.75 -2.90
C GLY A 226 -9.90 -21.00 -3.10
N SER A 227 -10.81 -21.31 -2.17
CA SER A 227 -11.73 -22.44 -2.31
C SER A 227 -12.83 -22.19 -3.33
N LYS A 228 -13.47 -23.27 -3.79
CA LYS A 228 -14.59 -23.19 -4.74
C LYS A 228 -15.74 -22.31 -4.24
N ASP A 229 -16.05 -22.39 -2.95
CA ASP A 229 -17.16 -21.64 -2.37
C ASP A 229 -16.84 -20.14 -2.34
N GLN A 230 -15.62 -19.77 -1.94
CA GLN A 230 -15.16 -18.38 -1.96
C GLN A 230 -15.15 -17.79 -3.38
N LEU A 231 -14.58 -18.50 -4.36
CA LEU A 231 -14.55 -18.00 -5.74
C LEU A 231 -15.94 -17.90 -6.39
N LYS A 232 -16.87 -18.80 -6.03
CA LYS A 232 -18.25 -18.72 -6.48
C LYS A 232 -19.00 -17.54 -5.88
N GLU A 233 -18.71 -17.21 -4.63
CA GLU A 233 -19.29 -16.03 -3.99
C GLU A 233 -18.81 -14.75 -4.66
N VAL A 234 -17.52 -14.63 -4.95
CA VAL A 234 -16.98 -13.50 -5.73
C VAL A 234 -17.66 -13.42 -7.10
N TRP A 235 -17.80 -14.56 -7.79
CA TRP A 235 -18.48 -14.66 -9.08
C TRP A 235 -19.96 -14.23 -9.04
N GLU A 236 -20.67 -14.50 -7.95
CA GLU A 236 -22.06 -14.08 -7.78
C GLU A 236 -22.17 -12.60 -7.38
N GLU A 237 -21.46 -12.21 -6.33
CA GLU A 237 -21.66 -10.92 -5.67
C GLU A 237 -20.88 -9.79 -6.33
N THR A 238 -19.67 -10.06 -6.81
CA THR A 238 -18.80 -9.06 -7.43
C THR A 238 -19.03 -9.01 -8.94
N ASP A 239 -19.11 -10.17 -9.60
CA ASP A 239 -19.26 -10.22 -11.06
C ASP A 239 -20.72 -10.23 -11.53
N GLY A 240 -21.68 -10.53 -10.65
CA GLY A 240 -23.10 -10.59 -10.98
C GLY A 240 -23.48 -11.76 -11.90
N LEU A 241 -22.71 -12.85 -11.85
CA LEU A 241 -22.87 -14.03 -12.70
C LEU A 241 -23.55 -15.19 -11.94
N ASP A 242 -24.19 -16.11 -12.66
CA ASP A 242 -24.89 -17.23 -12.03
C ASP A 242 -23.87 -18.23 -11.42
N PRO A 243 -23.99 -18.58 -10.12
CA PRO A 243 -23.11 -19.55 -9.46
C PRO A 243 -23.09 -20.94 -10.10
N ASN A 244 -24.13 -21.31 -10.85
CA ASN A 244 -24.22 -22.60 -11.54
C ASN A 244 -23.35 -22.64 -12.81
N ASP A 245 -23.07 -21.48 -13.39
CA ASP A 245 -22.26 -21.31 -14.60
C ASP A 245 -20.79 -21.01 -14.29
N PHE A 246 -20.37 -21.20 -13.03
CA PHE A 246 -19.00 -20.96 -12.60
C PHE A 246 -17.99 -21.78 -13.42
N ASP A 247 -17.10 -21.07 -14.10
CA ASP A 247 -16.01 -21.63 -14.90
C ASP A 247 -14.67 -21.02 -14.44
N PRO A 248 -13.74 -21.81 -13.89
CA PRO A 248 -12.46 -21.29 -13.37
C PRO A 248 -11.66 -20.50 -14.40
N LYS A 249 -11.69 -20.91 -15.68
CA LYS A 249 -10.94 -20.23 -16.73
C LYS A 249 -11.51 -18.84 -17.03
N THR A 250 -12.83 -18.70 -17.01
CA THR A 250 -13.50 -17.41 -17.19
C THR A 250 -13.31 -16.54 -15.96
N PHE A 251 -13.38 -17.13 -14.76
CA PHE A 251 -13.08 -16.45 -13.50
C PHE A 251 -11.68 -15.82 -13.52
N PHE A 252 -10.65 -16.60 -13.87
CA PHE A 252 -9.27 -16.12 -13.97
C PHE A 252 -9.17 -14.88 -14.88
N LYS A 253 -9.74 -14.96 -16.09
CA LYS A 253 -9.67 -13.87 -17.08
C LYS A 253 -10.43 -12.62 -16.67
N LEU A 254 -11.42 -12.76 -15.80
CA LEU A 254 -12.21 -11.63 -15.32
C LEU A 254 -11.45 -10.84 -14.24
N HIS A 255 -10.58 -11.53 -13.51
CA HIS A 255 -9.80 -10.97 -12.41
C HIS A 255 -8.33 -10.70 -12.75
N ASP A 256 -7.86 -11.13 -13.93
CA ASP A 256 -6.68 -10.59 -14.61
C ASP A 256 -7.04 -9.19 -15.15
N VAL A 257 -7.03 -8.20 -14.25
CA VAL A 257 -7.56 -6.85 -14.49
C VAL A 257 -6.69 -6.12 -15.50
N ASN A 258 -5.38 -6.36 -15.44
CA ASN A 258 -4.41 -5.73 -16.32
C ASN A 258 -4.23 -6.49 -17.66
N ASN A 259 -4.79 -7.71 -17.78
CA ASN A 259 -4.75 -8.59 -18.94
C ASN A 259 -3.31 -8.95 -19.37
N ASP A 260 -2.42 -9.19 -18.40
CA ASP A 260 -1.05 -9.65 -18.61
C ASP A 260 -0.91 -11.18 -18.61
N GLY A 261 -1.98 -11.90 -18.25
CA GLY A 261 -2.06 -13.36 -18.24
C GLY A 261 -1.67 -14.01 -16.92
N PHE A 262 -1.46 -13.22 -15.87
CA PHE A 262 -1.14 -13.66 -14.51
C PHE A 262 -2.18 -13.11 -13.54
N LEU A 263 -2.28 -13.73 -12.36
CA LEU A 263 -2.89 -13.10 -11.20
C LEU A 263 -1.78 -12.75 -10.22
N ASP A 264 -1.57 -11.47 -10.00
CA ASP A 264 -0.62 -10.99 -9.01
C ASP A 264 -1.21 -10.97 -7.58
N GLU A 265 -0.40 -10.57 -6.61
CA GLU A 265 -0.81 -10.50 -5.21
C GLU A 265 -1.98 -9.55 -4.97
N GLN A 266 -2.03 -8.41 -5.65
CA GLN A 266 -3.07 -7.41 -5.46
C GLN A 266 -4.40 -7.91 -6.05
N GLU A 267 -4.33 -8.55 -7.21
CA GLU A 267 -5.48 -9.18 -7.85
C GLU A 267 -6.05 -10.32 -6.99
N LEU A 268 -5.20 -11.14 -6.36
CA LEU A 268 -5.65 -12.15 -5.41
C LEU A 268 -6.24 -11.52 -4.13
N GLU A 269 -5.57 -10.53 -3.55
CA GLU A 269 -6.03 -9.79 -2.36
C GLU A 269 -7.40 -9.15 -2.57
N ALA A 270 -7.70 -8.69 -3.78
CA ALA A 270 -9.00 -8.13 -4.13
C ALA A 270 -10.13 -9.17 -3.97
N LEU A 271 -9.87 -10.44 -4.28
CA LEU A 271 -10.84 -11.55 -4.18
C LEU A 271 -11.31 -11.79 -2.73
N PHE A 272 -10.47 -11.45 -1.75
CA PHE A 272 -10.78 -11.69 -0.33
C PHE A 272 -11.65 -10.59 0.28
N THR A 273 -11.82 -9.46 -0.40
CA THR A 273 -12.54 -8.30 0.16
C THR A 273 -13.94 -8.67 0.62
N LYS A 274 -14.69 -9.47 -0.16
CA LYS A 274 -16.05 -9.91 0.21
C LYS A 274 -16.08 -10.84 1.41
N GLU A 275 -15.08 -11.71 1.54
CA GLU A 275 -14.95 -12.58 2.72
C GLU A 275 -14.63 -11.78 3.98
N LEU A 276 -13.70 -10.83 3.88
CA LEU A 276 -13.27 -10.00 5.00
C LEU A 276 -14.38 -9.05 5.47
N GLU A 277 -15.21 -8.52 4.56
CA GLU A 277 -16.39 -7.69 4.88
C GLU A 277 -17.44 -8.43 5.73
N LYS A 278 -17.39 -9.77 5.82
CA LYS A 278 -18.26 -10.52 6.75
C LYS A 278 -17.82 -10.37 8.20
N VAL A 279 -16.52 -10.19 8.43
CA VAL A 279 -15.89 -10.18 9.76
C VAL A 279 -15.61 -8.77 10.23
N TYR A 280 -15.20 -7.88 9.33
CA TYR A 280 -14.73 -6.55 9.66
C TYR A 280 -15.58 -5.47 8.97
N ASP A 281 -16.14 -4.55 9.76
CA ASP A 281 -16.79 -3.33 9.29
C ASP A 281 -16.17 -2.10 9.95
N ALA A 282 -15.66 -1.16 9.14
CA ALA A 282 -15.05 0.08 9.61
C ALA A 282 -16.01 0.98 10.43
N GLN A 283 -17.32 0.71 10.42
CA GLN A 283 -18.31 1.43 11.23
C GLN A 283 -18.51 0.83 12.63
N ASN A 284 -18.05 -0.41 12.84
CA ASN A 284 -18.10 -1.08 14.12
C ASN A 284 -16.84 -0.73 14.93
N GLU A 285 -16.99 -0.53 16.24
CA GLU A 285 -15.85 -0.14 17.09
C GLU A 285 -15.06 -1.38 17.57
N GLU A 286 -15.68 -2.56 17.51
CA GLU A 286 -15.06 -3.87 17.78
C GLU A 286 -14.10 -4.32 16.67
N ASP A 287 -14.27 -3.81 15.45
CA ASP A 287 -13.58 -4.33 14.27
C ASP A 287 -12.34 -3.50 13.98
N ASP A 288 -11.19 -4.15 14.03
CA ASP A 288 -9.90 -3.52 13.79
C ASP A 288 -9.50 -3.66 12.31
N MET A 289 -9.46 -2.53 11.60
CA MET A 289 -9.08 -2.50 10.18
C MET A 289 -7.62 -2.90 9.93
N VAL A 290 -6.75 -2.82 10.96
CA VAL A 290 -5.37 -3.32 10.87
C VAL A 290 -5.36 -4.84 10.92
N GLU A 291 -6.21 -5.45 11.76
CA GLU A 291 -6.40 -6.90 11.80
C GLU A 291 -7.00 -7.42 10.49
N MET A 292 -7.96 -6.69 9.90
CA MET A 292 -8.52 -7.04 8.58
C MET A 292 -7.43 -7.11 7.50
N GLU A 293 -6.52 -6.15 7.48
CA GLU A 293 -5.44 -6.12 6.48
C GLU A 293 -4.43 -7.23 6.71
N GLU A 294 -4.08 -7.54 7.96
CA GLU A 294 -3.26 -8.70 8.25
C GLU A 294 -3.93 -10.01 7.82
N GLU A 295 -5.24 -10.15 8.06
CA GLU A 295 -6.01 -11.32 7.63
C GLU A 295 -5.98 -11.45 6.10
N ARG A 296 -6.13 -10.34 5.36
CA ARG A 296 -5.99 -10.29 3.90
C ARG A 296 -4.66 -10.87 3.43
N LEU A 297 -3.57 -10.47 4.08
CA LEU A 297 -2.22 -10.96 3.76
C LEU A 297 -2.05 -12.44 4.10
N ARG A 298 -2.60 -12.92 5.23
CA ARG A 298 -2.62 -14.36 5.56
C ARG A 298 -3.37 -15.18 4.52
N MET A 299 -4.53 -14.70 4.07
CA MET A 299 -5.30 -15.34 3.01
C MET A 299 -4.50 -15.41 1.71
N ARG A 300 -3.83 -14.32 1.32
CA ARG A 300 -2.95 -14.28 0.14
C ARG A 300 -1.78 -15.24 0.26
N GLU A 301 -1.04 -15.21 1.36
CA GLU A 301 0.11 -16.10 1.60
C GLU A 301 -0.31 -17.56 1.53
N HIS A 302 -1.45 -17.90 2.12
CA HIS A 302 -2.02 -19.23 2.05
C HIS A 302 -2.28 -19.65 0.60
N VAL A 303 -3.03 -18.84 -0.16
CA VAL A 303 -3.34 -19.15 -1.56
C VAL A 303 -2.09 -19.24 -2.42
N MET A 304 -1.14 -18.31 -2.29
CA MET A 304 0.13 -18.35 -3.00
C MET A 304 0.89 -19.64 -2.69
N SER A 305 0.95 -20.05 -1.42
CA SER A 305 1.64 -21.28 -1.03
C SER A 305 1.06 -22.56 -1.65
N GLU A 306 -0.24 -22.55 -1.97
CA GLU A 306 -0.95 -23.69 -2.55
C GLU A 306 -0.95 -23.68 -4.08
N VAL A 307 -0.99 -22.50 -4.70
CA VAL A 307 -1.21 -22.33 -6.13
C VAL A 307 0.09 -22.05 -6.89
N ASP A 308 0.89 -21.09 -6.41
CA ASP A 308 2.15 -20.67 -7.04
C ASP A 308 3.23 -21.75 -6.82
N THR A 309 3.50 -22.52 -7.88
CA THR A 309 4.37 -23.69 -7.78
C THR A 309 5.84 -23.32 -8.02
N ASN A 310 6.10 -22.30 -8.85
CA ASN A 310 7.46 -21.86 -9.18
C ASN A 310 7.97 -20.74 -8.25
N LYS A 311 7.11 -20.21 -7.38
CA LYS A 311 7.41 -19.19 -6.35
C LYS A 311 7.87 -17.88 -6.96
N ASP A 312 7.29 -17.48 -8.09
CA ASP A 312 7.57 -16.19 -8.72
C ASP A 312 6.58 -15.09 -8.31
N ARG A 313 5.65 -15.40 -7.39
CA ARG A 313 4.60 -14.52 -6.87
C ARG A 313 3.58 -14.09 -7.93
N LEU A 314 3.48 -14.84 -9.03
CA LEU A 314 2.51 -14.64 -10.08
C LEU A 314 1.80 -15.96 -10.37
N VAL A 315 0.47 -15.99 -10.28
CA VAL A 315 -0.28 -17.20 -10.57
C VAL A 315 -0.61 -17.26 -12.05
N THR A 316 -0.05 -18.23 -12.76
CA THR A 316 -0.43 -18.49 -14.16
C THR A 316 -1.80 -19.15 -14.26
N LEU A 317 -2.46 -19.00 -15.41
CA LEU A 317 -3.70 -19.73 -15.71
C LEU A 317 -3.52 -21.25 -15.54
N GLU A 318 -2.36 -21.80 -15.90
CA GLU A 318 -2.09 -23.23 -15.77
C GLU A 318 -2.02 -23.68 -14.30
N GLU A 319 -1.37 -22.90 -13.44
CA GLU A 319 -1.30 -23.17 -12.00
C GLU A 319 -2.66 -23.04 -11.34
N PHE A 320 -3.39 -21.98 -11.67
CA PHE A 320 -4.75 -21.75 -11.18
C PHE A 320 -5.67 -22.93 -11.53
N LEU A 321 -5.69 -23.36 -12.80
CA LEU A 321 -6.53 -24.49 -13.21
C LEU A 321 -6.13 -25.79 -12.51
N LYS A 322 -4.82 -26.07 -12.37
CA LYS A 322 -4.35 -27.24 -11.60
C LYS A 322 -4.78 -27.17 -10.14
N ALA A 323 -4.77 -26.00 -9.52
CA ALA A 323 -5.24 -25.83 -8.15
C ALA A 323 -6.73 -26.14 -8.01
N THR A 324 -7.55 -25.79 -9.00
CA THR A 324 -9.00 -26.12 -8.97
C THR A 324 -9.32 -27.62 -9.06
N GLU A 325 -8.35 -28.44 -9.47
CA GLU A 325 -8.48 -29.90 -9.50
C GLU A 325 -8.08 -30.57 -8.17
N LYS A 326 -7.45 -29.82 -7.26
CA LYS A 326 -6.99 -30.31 -5.97
C LYS A 326 -8.16 -30.55 -5.01
N LYS A 327 -7.93 -31.38 -3.99
CA LYS A 327 -8.98 -31.71 -3.01
C LYS A 327 -9.32 -30.50 -2.15
N GLU A 328 -8.30 -29.74 -1.79
CA GLU A 328 -8.32 -28.53 -0.98
C GLU A 328 -9.28 -27.47 -1.58
N PHE A 329 -9.39 -27.41 -2.91
CA PHE A 329 -10.34 -26.55 -3.60
C PHE A 329 -11.80 -26.97 -3.43
N LEU A 330 -12.07 -28.28 -3.43
CA LEU A 330 -13.43 -28.85 -3.43
C LEU A 330 -13.96 -29.12 -2.02
N GLU A 331 -13.07 -29.51 -1.12
CA GLU A 331 -13.35 -29.89 0.27
C GLU A 331 -12.35 -29.17 1.17
N PRO A 332 -12.45 -27.83 1.30
CA PRO A 332 -11.52 -27.07 2.12
C PRO A 332 -11.74 -27.32 3.62
N ASP A 333 -10.68 -27.18 4.39
CA ASP A 333 -10.76 -27.07 5.84
C ASP A 333 -11.36 -25.70 6.26
N SER A 334 -11.87 -25.60 7.48
CA SER A 334 -12.35 -24.31 8.00
C SER A 334 -11.21 -23.30 8.13
N TRP A 335 -11.43 -22.07 7.68
CA TRP A 335 -10.49 -20.97 7.92
C TRP A 335 -10.63 -20.46 9.35
N GLU A 336 -9.50 -20.39 10.06
CA GLU A 336 -9.40 -19.80 11.39
C GLU A 336 -8.93 -18.34 11.26
N THR A 337 -9.81 -17.42 11.63
CA THR A 337 -9.56 -15.98 11.69
C THR A 337 -8.59 -15.62 12.82
N LEU A 338 -7.95 -14.46 12.70
CA LEU A 338 -6.92 -13.97 13.61
C LEU A 338 -7.34 -13.94 15.08
N ASP A 339 -8.59 -13.62 15.37
CA ASP A 339 -9.17 -13.54 16.73
C ASP A 339 -9.15 -14.87 17.50
N GLN A 340 -9.10 -15.99 16.76
CA GLN A 340 -9.02 -17.35 17.28
C GLN A 340 -7.58 -17.81 17.54
N GLN A 341 -6.59 -17.06 17.04
CA GLN A 341 -5.18 -17.42 17.13
C GLN A 341 -4.46 -16.70 18.27
N GLN A 342 -3.52 -17.40 18.91
CA GLN A 342 -2.64 -16.77 19.89
C GLN A 342 -1.39 -16.21 19.18
N LEU A 343 -1.37 -14.88 18.97
CA LEU A 343 -0.31 -14.18 18.23
C LEU A 343 0.99 -14.00 19.03
N PHE A 344 0.87 -13.82 20.34
CA PHE A 344 2.01 -13.64 21.23
C PHE A 344 1.82 -14.34 22.58
N THR A 345 2.94 -14.59 23.24
CA THR A 345 2.99 -15.16 24.59
C THR A 345 3.09 -14.06 25.64
N GLU A 346 2.69 -14.37 26.88
CA GLU A 346 2.86 -13.45 28.02
C GLU A 346 4.33 -13.12 28.31
N GLU A 347 5.25 -14.00 27.92
CA GLU A 347 6.70 -13.77 28.05
C GLU A 347 7.18 -12.71 27.03
N GLU A 348 6.75 -12.83 25.79
CA GLU A 348 7.03 -11.85 24.73
C GLU A 348 6.44 -10.48 25.06
N LEU A 349 5.20 -10.42 25.57
CA LEU A 349 4.59 -9.17 26.01
C LEU A 349 5.42 -8.51 27.12
N LYS A 350 5.87 -9.26 28.12
CA LYS A 350 6.73 -8.71 29.19
C LYS A 350 8.08 -8.20 28.69
N GLU A 351 8.66 -8.85 27.69
CA GLU A 351 9.88 -8.36 27.05
C GLU A 351 9.61 -7.07 26.28
N TYR A 352 8.50 -7.01 25.56
CA TYR A 352 8.06 -5.82 24.84
C TYR A 352 7.79 -4.63 25.77
N GLU A 353 7.07 -4.84 26.89
CA GLU A 353 6.82 -3.82 27.91
C GLU A 353 8.13 -3.27 28.52
N LYS A 354 9.16 -4.12 28.71
CA LYS A 354 10.48 -3.64 29.15
C LYS A 354 11.13 -2.75 28.11
N ILE A 355 11.02 -3.09 26.82
CA ILE A 355 11.56 -2.27 25.73
C ILE A 355 10.84 -0.92 25.69
N ILE A 356 9.50 -0.90 25.79
CA ILE A 356 8.71 0.33 25.85
C ILE A 356 9.17 1.19 27.03
N ALA A 357 9.25 0.64 28.24
CA ALA A 357 9.66 1.39 29.43
C ALA A 357 11.06 2.01 29.29
N LEU A 358 12.00 1.28 28.67
CA LEU A 358 13.34 1.81 28.36
C LEU A 358 13.30 2.95 27.33
N GLN A 359 12.46 2.82 26.30
CA GLN A 359 12.28 3.86 25.28
C GLN A 359 11.61 5.10 25.87
N GLU A 360 10.60 4.95 26.71
CA GLU A 360 9.92 6.05 27.41
C GLU A 360 10.89 6.81 28.33
N ASP A 361 11.72 6.11 29.10
CA ASP A 361 12.73 6.76 29.95
C ASP A 361 13.77 7.53 29.11
N ALA A 362 14.20 6.96 27.97
CA ALA A 362 15.09 7.63 27.04
C ALA A 362 14.44 8.89 26.42
N LEU A 363 13.16 8.80 26.02
CA LEU A 363 12.40 9.93 25.48
C LEU A 363 12.18 11.01 26.53
N LYS A 364 11.88 10.63 27.78
CA LYS A 364 11.72 11.57 28.89
C LYS A 364 13.02 12.34 29.19
N LYS A 365 14.16 11.64 29.25
CA LYS A 365 15.48 12.29 29.40
C LYS A 365 15.74 13.28 28.26
N ARG A 366 15.45 12.87 27.02
CA ARG A 366 15.59 13.75 25.85
C ARG A 366 14.66 14.96 25.92
N ALA A 367 13.41 14.78 26.35
CA ALA A 367 12.46 15.87 26.53
C ALA A 367 12.94 16.88 27.59
N ASP A 368 13.48 16.40 28.72
CA ASP A 368 14.06 17.24 29.76
C ASP A 368 15.28 18.02 29.26
N GLU A 369 16.14 17.39 28.44
CA GLU A 369 17.28 18.07 27.79
C GLU A 369 16.82 19.15 26.81
N LEU A 370 15.82 18.85 25.98
CA LEU A 370 15.24 19.80 25.04
C LEU A 370 14.59 21.00 25.75
N GLN A 371 13.91 20.75 26.87
CA GLN A 371 13.31 21.80 27.69
C GLN A 371 14.39 22.75 28.25
N LYS A 372 15.52 22.20 28.74
CA LYS A 372 16.67 23.01 29.19
C LYS A 372 17.27 23.83 28.04
N GLN A 373 17.47 23.22 26.87
CA GLN A 373 17.99 23.93 25.70
C GLN A 373 17.06 25.07 25.26
N LYS A 374 15.74 24.85 25.31
CA LYS A 374 14.74 25.88 25.01
C LYS A 374 14.81 27.05 25.99
N GLU A 375 14.97 26.78 27.28
CA GLU A 375 15.13 27.82 28.31
C GLU A 375 16.42 28.61 28.12
N GLU A 376 17.53 27.95 27.78
CA GLU A 376 18.80 28.60 27.49
C GLU A 376 18.73 29.47 26.23
N LEU A 377 18.14 28.97 25.14
CA LEU A 377 17.93 29.75 23.91
C LEU A 377 17.05 30.98 24.16
N ARG A 378 16.00 30.83 24.98
CA ARG A 378 15.16 31.97 25.38
C ARG A 378 15.96 33.02 26.14
N TYR A 379 16.79 32.58 27.10
CA TYR A 379 17.68 33.49 27.82
C TYR A 379 18.66 34.21 26.88
N GLN A 380 19.27 33.49 25.92
CA GLN A 380 20.16 34.09 24.92
C GLN A 380 19.42 35.08 24.00
N HIS A 381 18.17 34.77 23.61
CA HIS A 381 17.34 35.66 22.82
C HIS A 381 17.06 36.98 23.55
N ASP A 382 16.63 36.91 24.81
CA ASP A 382 16.36 38.09 25.64
C ASP A 382 17.62 38.96 25.81
N GLN A 383 18.80 38.33 25.97
CA GLN A 383 20.09 39.03 26.02
C GLN A 383 20.44 39.74 24.70
N LEU A 384 20.16 39.11 23.56
CA LEU A 384 20.39 39.71 22.25
C LEU A 384 19.45 40.88 21.97
N GLU A 385 18.18 40.78 22.36
CA GLU A 385 17.22 41.88 22.25
C GLU A 385 17.63 43.07 23.10
N ALA A 386 18.05 42.84 24.35
CA ALA A 386 18.56 43.89 25.23
C ALA A 386 19.76 44.61 24.60
N ARG A 387 20.76 43.85 24.11
CA ARG A 387 21.92 44.42 23.38
C ARG A 387 21.49 45.21 22.15
N LYS A 388 20.52 44.72 21.37
CA LYS A 388 20.02 45.40 20.17
C LYS A 388 19.37 46.74 20.51
N GLN A 389 18.64 46.81 21.63
CA GLN A 389 18.04 48.06 22.13
C GLN A 389 19.12 49.05 22.58
N GLU A 390 20.13 48.59 23.32
CA GLU A 390 21.29 49.41 23.72
C GLU A 390 22.01 49.99 22.49
N TYR A 391 22.31 49.16 21.48
CA TYR A 391 22.91 49.62 20.22
C TYR A 391 22.05 50.67 19.50
N HIS A 392 20.72 50.47 19.43
CA HIS A 392 19.83 51.48 18.83
C HIS A 392 19.86 52.80 19.58
N GLN A 393 19.93 52.76 20.91
CA GLN A 393 19.97 53.96 21.74
C GLN A 393 21.30 54.71 21.55
N VAL A 394 22.43 54.00 21.49
CA VAL A 394 23.74 54.61 21.20
C VAL A 394 23.77 55.26 19.82
N VAL A 395 23.32 54.54 18.77
CA VAL A 395 23.26 55.07 17.40
C VAL A 395 22.34 56.30 17.31
N PHE A 396 21.21 56.29 18.02
CA PHE A 396 20.30 57.42 18.08
C PHE A 396 20.94 58.64 18.76
N CYS A 397 21.64 58.44 19.88
CA CYS A 397 22.38 59.50 20.57
C CYS A 397 23.52 60.08 19.72
N GLU A 398 24.32 59.24 19.05
CA GLU A 398 25.37 59.70 18.12
C GLU A 398 24.80 60.52 16.97
N ARG A 399 23.63 60.12 16.45
CA ARG A 399 22.93 60.87 15.41
C ARG A 399 22.46 62.23 15.91
N ILE A 400 22.00 62.35 17.15
CA ILE A 400 21.61 63.66 17.70
C ILE A 400 22.83 64.57 17.89
N MET A 401 23.95 64.03 18.38
CA MET A 401 25.18 64.81 18.63
C MET A 401 25.93 65.24 17.37
N THR A 402 25.54 64.75 16.18
CA THR A 402 26.13 65.16 14.88
C THR A 402 25.31 66.22 14.15
N PHE A 403 24.14 66.60 14.67
CA PHE A 403 23.28 67.67 14.14
C PHE A 403 23.32 68.99 14.96
N GLU A 404 24.08 69.03 16.05
CA GLU A 404 24.54 70.27 16.73
C GLU A 404 25.95 70.63 16.26
#